data_AF-A0A9D7D2A8-F1
#
_entry.id   AF-A0A9D7D2A8-F1
#
_cell.length_a   1.000
_cell.length_b   1.000
_cell.length_c   1.000
_cell.angle_alpha   90.00
_cell.angle_beta   90.00
_cell.angle_gamma   90.00
#
_symmetry.space_group_name_H-M   'P 1'
#
loop_
_entity.id
_entity.type
_entity.pdbx_description
1 polymer ?
#
loop_
_entity_poly.entity_id
_entity_poly.type
_entity_poly.pdbx_seq_one_letter_code
_entity_poly.pdbx_strand_id
1 'polypeptide(L)'
;MLGPPPLTLSSTNVAARVEAVHCLAVDAVPSAATIASETQAVTSQATTLRSILRGLLDSADFAARWKVGSLNDEAYVFLLYELFLRRLPSPTGANPVDHIAEREVGDRADLADSITSSSELAVRLPFLAP
;
A
#
# COMPACT_ATOMS: atom_id res chain seq x y z
N MET A 1 -12.73 -17.05 14.02
CA MET A 1 -12.03 -16.11 13.14
C MET A 1 -10.98 -15.41 13.98
N LEU A 2 -9.69 -15.70 13.78
CA LEU A 2 -8.65 -14.94 14.46
C LEU A 2 -8.58 -13.56 13.81
N GLY A 3 -8.85 -12.51 14.58
CA GLY A 3 -8.51 -11.15 14.15
C GLY A 3 -7.01 -11.03 13.88
N PRO A 4 -6.58 -10.09 13.03
CA PRO A 4 -5.16 -9.90 12.77
C PRO A 4 -4.43 -9.66 14.09
N PRO A 5 -3.25 -10.29 14.30
CA PRO A 5 -2.47 -10.07 15.51
C PRO A 5 -2.19 -8.56 15.68
N PRO A 6 -2.12 -8.06 16.93
CA PRO A 6 -1.74 -6.68 17.17
C PRO A 6 -0.36 -6.42 16.55
N LEU A 7 -0.28 -5.40 15.69
CA LEU A 7 0.95 -4.97 15.03
C LEU A 7 1.89 -4.26 16.04
N THR A 8 2.34 -4.97 17.07
CA THR A 8 3.53 -4.58 17.84
C THR A 8 4.74 -5.25 17.22
N LEU A 9 4.95 -5.07 15.92
CA LEU A 9 6.24 -5.36 15.32
C LEU A 9 7.21 -4.40 15.99
N SER A 10 8.24 -4.91 16.69
CA SER A 10 9.30 -4.05 17.21
C SER A 10 9.77 -3.18 16.06
N SER A 11 9.65 -1.85 16.20
CA SER A 11 9.91 -0.86 15.16
C SER A 11 11.37 -0.83 14.70
N THR A 12 12.18 -1.81 15.05
CA THR A 12 13.59 -1.95 14.68
C THR A 12 13.87 -3.18 13.82
N ASN A 13 12.92 -4.12 13.67
CA ASN A 13 13.15 -5.31 12.85
C ASN A 13 12.74 -5.05 11.39
N VAL A 14 13.73 -4.88 10.50
CA VAL A 14 13.51 -4.60 9.07
C VAL A 14 12.76 -5.75 8.38
N ALA A 15 13.04 -7.01 8.73
CA ALA A 15 12.36 -8.18 8.14
C ALA A 15 10.86 -8.20 8.47
N ALA A 16 10.52 -7.89 9.72
CA ALA A 16 9.13 -7.72 10.14
C ALA A 16 8.41 -6.60 9.38
N ARG A 17 9.11 -5.49 9.08
CA ARG A 17 8.55 -4.38 8.29
C ARG A 17 8.37 -4.76 6.82
N VAL A 18 9.29 -5.53 6.25
CA VAL A 18 9.16 -6.09 4.89
C VAL A 18 7.91 -6.98 4.81
N GLU A 19 7.75 -7.90 5.75
CA GLU A 19 6.55 -8.75 5.83
C GLU A 19 5.27 -7.91 5.95
N ALA A 20 5.27 -6.88 6.80
CA ALA A 20 4.12 -5.99 6.96
C ALA A 20 3.75 -5.26 5.66
N VAL A 21 4.73 -4.84 4.86
CA VAL A 21 4.48 -4.20 3.54
C VAL A 21 3.77 -5.15 2.59
N HIS A 22 4.20 -6.41 2.52
CA HIS A 22 3.57 -7.44 1.68
C HIS A 22 2.16 -7.79 2.18
N CYS A 23 1.98 -8.01 3.48
CA CYS A 23 0.66 -8.25 4.06
C CYS A 23 -0.31 -7.10 3.80
N LEU A 24 0.17 -5.85 3.87
CA LEU A 24 -0.64 -4.68 3.58
C LEU A 24 -1.06 -4.61 2.10
N ALA A 25 -0.12 -4.85 1.19
CA ALA A 25 -0.39 -4.70 -0.23
C ALA A 25 -1.18 -5.87 -0.81
N VAL A 26 -0.79 -7.11 -0.52
CA VAL A 26 -1.32 -8.31 -1.20
C VAL A 26 -1.98 -9.31 -0.25
N ASP A 27 -2.13 -8.97 1.03
CA ASP A 27 -2.74 -9.83 2.06
C ASP A 27 -2.13 -11.24 2.08
N ALA A 28 -0.80 -11.29 1.92
CA ALA A 28 -0.02 -12.52 1.91
C ALA A 28 1.34 -12.28 2.55
N VAL A 29 1.84 -13.31 3.25
CA VAL A 29 3.19 -13.35 3.79
C VAL A 29 4.15 -13.75 2.67
N PRO A 30 5.21 -12.97 2.38
CA PRO A 30 6.17 -13.30 1.34
C PRO A 30 7.04 -14.49 1.74
N SER A 31 7.68 -15.12 0.75
CA SER A 31 8.59 -16.24 1.02
C SER A 31 9.77 -15.83 1.90
N ALA A 32 10.36 -16.77 2.64
CA ALA A 32 11.55 -16.50 3.44
C ALA A 32 12.73 -15.95 2.60
N ALA A 33 12.85 -16.38 1.33
CA ALA A 33 13.85 -15.87 0.40
C ALA A 33 13.59 -14.40 0.02
N THR A 34 12.33 -14.05 -0.24
CA THR A 34 11.90 -12.67 -0.51
C THR A 34 12.19 -11.77 0.69
N ILE A 35 11.80 -12.20 1.90
CA ILE A 35 12.06 -11.45 3.14
C ILE A 35 13.56 -11.20 3.31
N ALA A 36 14.39 -12.24 3.15
CA ALA A 36 15.84 -12.11 3.29
C ALA A 36 16.44 -11.12 2.27
N SER A 37 16.08 -11.24 1.00
CA SER A 37 16.60 -10.39 -0.08
C SER A 37 16.20 -8.93 0.09
N GLU A 38 14.92 -8.66 0.39
CA GLU A 38 14.41 -7.28 0.55
C GLU A 38 14.92 -6.65 1.86
N THR A 39 15.06 -7.44 2.93
CA THR A 39 15.68 -6.98 4.18
C THR A 39 17.11 -6.53 3.94
N GLN A 40 17.88 -7.29 3.15
CA GLN A 40 19.24 -6.91 2.78
C GLN A 40 19.25 -5.61 1.96
N ALA A 41 18.37 -5.49 0.97
CA ALA A 41 18.28 -4.30 0.11
C ALA A 41 17.87 -3.03 0.88
N VAL A 42 16.95 -3.14 1.84
CA VAL A 42 16.57 -2.02 2.72
C VAL A 42 17.73 -1.66 3.66
N THR A 43 18.39 -2.66 4.24
CA THR A 43 19.52 -2.44 5.18
C THR A 43 20.73 -1.82 4.49
N SER A 44 21.01 -2.20 3.24
CA SER A 44 22.08 -1.62 2.41
C SER A 44 21.68 -0.30 1.73
N GLN A 45 20.47 0.21 1.99
CA GLN A 45 19.91 1.41 1.38
C GLN A 45 19.79 1.34 -0.15
N ALA A 46 19.80 0.14 -0.73
CA ALA A 46 19.56 -0.08 -2.15
C ALA A 46 18.08 0.13 -2.55
N THR A 47 17.17 0.02 -1.58
CA THR A 47 15.74 0.34 -1.74
C THR A 47 15.15 0.85 -0.42
N THR A 48 13.87 1.24 -0.45
CA THR A 48 13.11 1.63 0.74
C THR A 48 11.84 0.78 0.86
N LEU A 49 11.29 0.69 2.07
CA LEU A 49 10.00 0.00 2.29
C LEU A 49 8.87 0.63 1.46
N ARG A 50 8.91 1.94 1.23
CA ARG A 50 7.97 2.65 0.35
C ARG A 50 8.13 2.23 -1.11
N SER A 51 9.37 2.06 -1.58
CA SER A 51 9.62 1.57 -2.94
C SER A 51 9.16 0.13 -3.13
N ILE A 52 9.34 -0.74 -2.14
CA ILE A 52 8.79 -2.11 -2.15
C ILE A 52 7.27 -2.06 -2.23
N LEU A 53 6.61 -1.27 -1.38
CA LEU A 53 5.16 -1.09 -1.41
C LEU A 53 4.67 -0.60 -2.79
N ARG A 54 5.37 0.38 -3.37
CA ARG A 54 5.03 0.90 -4.69
C ARG A 54 5.14 -0.15 -5.79
N GLY A 55 6.18 -0.97 -5.77
CA GLY A 55 6.36 -2.07 -6.70
C GLY A 55 5.31 -3.17 -6.54
N LEU A 56 4.84 -3.42 -5.31
CA LEU A 56 3.75 -4.36 -5.07
C LEU A 56 2.43 -3.88 -5.68
N LEU A 57 2.13 -2.58 -5.63
CA LEU A 57 0.91 -2.02 -6.25
C LEU A 57 0.86 -2.25 -7.77
N ASP A 58 2.01 -2.33 -8.44
CA ASP A 58 2.11 -2.63 -9.88
C ASP A 58 2.21 -4.13 -10.18
N SER A 59 2.27 -4.98 -9.15
CA SER A 59 2.51 -6.41 -9.33
C SER A 59 1.27 -7.17 -9.82
N ALA A 60 1.52 -8.27 -10.51
CA ALA A 60 0.48 -9.23 -10.87
C ALA A 60 -0.21 -9.82 -9.62
N ASP A 61 0.51 -9.95 -8.50
CA ASP A 61 -0.03 -10.47 -7.25
C ASP A 61 -1.07 -9.51 -6.65
N PHE A 62 -0.80 -8.20 -6.65
CA PHE A 62 -1.78 -7.19 -6.24
C PHE A 62 -2.99 -7.18 -7.17
N ALA A 63 -2.75 -7.19 -8.48
CA ALA A 63 -3.81 -7.20 -9.48
C ALA A 63 -4.71 -8.44 -9.35
N ALA A 64 -4.13 -9.62 -9.10
CA ALA A 64 -4.85 -10.86 -8.89
C ALA A 64 -5.59 -10.87 -7.54
N ARG A 65 -4.93 -10.45 -6.46
CA ARG A 65 -5.48 -10.46 -5.10
C ARG A 65 -6.74 -9.60 -4.99
N TRP A 66 -6.71 -8.41 -5.59
CA TRP A 66 -7.78 -7.43 -5.49
C TRP A 66 -8.64 -7.30 -6.75
N LYS A 67 -8.42 -8.19 -7.73
CA LYS A 67 -9.14 -8.24 -9.01
C LYS A 67 -9.13 -6.88 -9.74
N VAL A 68 -7.98 -6.20 -9.72
CA VAL A 68 -7.81 -4.82 -10.25
C VAL A 68 -8.26 -4.70 -11.70
N GLY A 69 -8.05 -5.73 -12.52
CA GLY A 69 -8.48 -5.77 -13.92
C GLY A 69 -10.00 -5.76 -14.12
N SER A 70 -10.79 -6.04 -13.08
CA SER A 70 -12.26 -5.97 -13.10
C SER A 70 -12.80 -4.72 -12.42
N LEU A 71 -11.95 -3.91 -11.78
CA LEU A 71 -12.36 -2.67 -11.14
C LEU A 71 -12.45 -1.55 -12.17
N ASN A 72 -13.49 -0.72 -12.07
CA ASN A 72 -13.45 0.61 -12.65
C ASN A 72 -12.56 1.53 -11.78
N ASP A 73 -12.30 2.73 -12.25
CA ASP A 73 -11.38 3.65 -11.55
C ASP A 73 -11.94 4.07 -10.19
N GLU A 74 -13.26 4.17 -10.06
CA GLU A 74 -13.93 4.38 -8.78
C GLU A 74 -13.60 3.30 -7.76
N ALA A 75 -13.89 2.05 -8.09
CA ALA A 75 -13.64 0.94 -7.19
C ALA A 75 -12.14 0.77 -6.88
N TYR A 76 -11.25 1.14 -7.81
CA TYR A 76 -9.82 1.18 -7.56
C TYR A 76 -9.43 2.27 -6.54
N VAL A 77 -10.01 3.47 -6.62
CA VAL A 77 -9.81 4.53 -5.62
C VAL A 77 -10.29 4.06 -4.24
N PHE A 78 -11.51 3.53 -4.16
CA PHE A 78 -12.06 3.00 -2.90
C PHE A 78 -11.16 1.93 -2.30
N LEU A 79 -10.68 0.99 -3.13
CA LEU A 79 -9.75 -0.05 -2.70
C LEU A 79 -8.49 0.55 -2.05
N LEU A 80 -7.80 1.47 -2.71
CA LEU A 80 -6.55 2.02 -2.16
C LEU A 80 -6.78 2.82 -0.87
N TYR A 81 -7.86 3.59 -0.80
CA TYR A 81 -8.23 4.31 0.42
C TYR A 81 -8.55 3.36 1.57
N GLU A 82 -9.26 2.27 1.31
CA GLU A 82 -9.59 1.28 2.33
C GLU A 82 -8.34 0.53 2.83
N LEU A 83 -7.48 0.07 1.92
CA LEU A 83 -6.27 -0.67 2.27
C LEU A 83 -5.27 0.18 3.05
N PHE A 84 -4.94 1.37 2.53
CA PHE A 84 -3.81 2.16 3.01
C PHE A 84 -4.21 3.22 4.03
N LEU A 85 -5.39 3.80 3.85
CA LEU A 85 -5.88 4.89 4.69
C LEU A 85 -7.04 4.47 5.60
N ARG A 86 -7.49 3.20 5.57
CA ARG A 86 -8.56 2.64 6.43
C ARG A 86 -9.75 3.59 6.62
N ARG A 87 -10.12 4.28 5.54
CA ARG A 87 -11.26 5.19 5.49
C ARG A 87 -11.77 5.23 4.06
N LEU A 88 -13.00 5.67 3.90
CA LEU A 88 -13.51 6.02 2.59
C LEU A 88 -12.94 7.37 2.14
N PRO A 89 -12.89 7.64 0.82
CA PRO A 89 -12.65 8.99 0.33
C PRO A 89 -13.73 9.94 0.92
N SER A 90 -13.35 11.17 1.30
CA SER A 90 -14.31 12.12 1.88
C SER A 90 -15.14 12.80 0.80
N PRO A 91 -16.47 12.96 0.98
CA PRO A 91 -17.34 13.64 0.01
C PRO A 91 -17.33 15.18 0.08
N THR A 92 -16.64 15.80 1.05
CA THR A 92 -16.70 17.25 1.31
C THR A 92 -15.67 18.12 0.58
N GLY A 93 -15.05 17.59 -0.46
CA GLY A 93 -14.68 18.37 -1.63
C GLY A 93 -15.09 17.49 -2.80
N ALA A 94 -16.09 17.90 -3.58
CA ALA A 94 -16.81 17.13 -4.61
C ALA A 94 -17.18 15.67 -4.24
N ASN A 95 -18.25 15.13 -4.83
CA ASN A 95 -18.60 13.73 -4.65
C ASN A 95 -17.38 12.85 -5.03
N PRO A 96 -17.03 11.76 -4.32
CA PRO A 96 -15.95 10.87 -4.76
C PRO A 96 -16.16 10.35 -6.18
N VAL A 97 -17.41 10.27 -6.65
CA VAL A 97 -17.78 9.99 -8.05
C VAL A 97 -17.48 11.17 -9.00
N ASP A 98 -17.63 12.42 -8.53
CA ASP A 98 -17.37 13.63 -9.31
C ASP A 98 -15.86 13.90 -9.44
N HIS A 99 -15.03 13.50 -8.46
CA HIS A 99 -13.57 13.57 -8.57
C HIS A 99 -12.97 12.60 -9.60
N ILE A 100 -13.68 11.52 -9.89
CA ILE A 100 -13.29 10.57 -10.95
C ILE A 100 -13.65 11.12 -12.33
N ALA A 101 -14.65 12.00 -12.41
CA ALA A 101 -15.01 12.72 -13.63
C ALA A 101 -14.17 14.00 -13.86
N GLU A 102 -13.64 14.64 -12.81
CA GLU A 102 -12.97 15.96 -12.90
C GLU A 102 -11.43 15.95 -13.04
N ARG A 103 -10.76 14.79 -13.16
CA ARG A 103 -9.33 14.67 -13.52
C ARG A 103 -8.32 15.29 -12.53
N GLU A 104 -8.55 15.25 -11.22
CA GLU A 104 -7.51 15.69 -10.25
C GLU A 104 -6.57 14.57 -9.78
N VAL A 105 -6.88 13.32 -10.11
CA VAL A 105 -5.92 12.22 -10.04
C VAL A 105 -5.61 11.84 -11.48
N GLY A 106 -4.33 11.74 -11.84
CA GLY A 106 -3.93 11.20 -13.13
C GLY A 106 -4.31 9.71 -13.25
N ASP A 107 -3.59 8.93 -14.04
CA ASP A 107 -3.96 7.51 -14.20
C ASP A 107 -3.80 6.72 -12.87
N ARG A 108 -4.12 5.41 -12.89
CA ARG A 108 -4.03 4.56 -11.68
C ARG A 108 -2.64 4.56 -11.03
N ALA A 109 -1.58 4.80 -11.80
CA ALA A 109 -0.23 4.89 -11.28
C ALA A 109 -0.05 6.19 -10.48
N ASP A 110 -0.51 7.32 -11.00
CA ASP A 110 -0.47 8.60 -10.29
C ASP A 110 -1.22 8.56 -8.94
N LEU A 111 -2.35 7.83 -8.88
CA LEU A 111 -3.06 7.59 -7.63
C LEU A 111 -2.23 6.79 -6.63
N ALA A 112 -1.63 5.68 -7.07
CA ALA A 112 -0.80 4.84 -6.24
C ALA A 112 0.41 5.62 -5.71
N ASP A 113 1.02 6.47 -6.53
CA ASP A 113 2.10 7.37 -6.13
C ASP A 113 1.64 8.43 -5.12
N SER A 114 0.48 9.05 -5.33
CA SER A 114 -0.12 10.02 -4.40
C SER A 114 -0.39 9.41 -3.02
N ILE A 115 -1.00 8.23 -2.96
CA ILE A 115 -1.30 7.56 -1.68
C ILE A 115 -0.01 7.12 -0.97
N THR A 116 0.93 6.50 -1.69
CA THR A 116 2.18 6.00 -1.10
C THR A 116 3.14 7.09 -0.63
N SER A 117 3.03 8.30 -1.20
CA SER A 117 3.79 9.48 -0.77
C SER A 117 3.06 10.36 0.24
N SER A 118 1.79 10.09 0.54
CA SER A 118 0.98 10.94 1.41
C SER A 118 1.48 10.98 2.86
N SER A 119 1.34 12.16 3.49
CA SER A 119 1.59 12.34 4.92
C SER A 119 0.61 11.53 5.79
N GLU A 120 -0.61 11.32 5.32
CA GLU A 120 -1.61 10.49 6.00
C GLU A 120 -1.14 9.03 6.10
N LEU A 121 -0.60 8.48 5.01
CA LEU A 121 -0.01 7.14 5.04
C LEU A 121 1.18 7.07 6.00
N ALA A 122 2.04 8.09 6.02
CA ALA A 122 3.18 8.15 6.93
C ALA A 122 2.77 8.19 8.41
N VAL A 123 1.68 8.88 8.74
CA VAL A 123 1.11 8.88 10.10
C VAL A 123 0.56 7.49 10.47
N ARG A 124 -0.09 6.82 9.52
CA ARG A 124 -0.68 5.49 9.75
C ARG A 124 0.34 4.37 9.83
N LEU A 125 1.36 4.44 8.99
CA LEU A 125 2.40 3.43 8.83
C LEU A 125 3.76 4.07 9.08
N PRO A 126 4.07 4.44 10.34
CA PRO A 126 5.30 5.15 10.68
C PRO A 126 6.56 4.34 10.35
N PHE A 127 6.45 3.02 10.19
CA PHE A 127 7.55 2.17 9.75
C PHE A 127 7.93 2.33 8.27
N LEU A 128 7.08 2.98 7.45
CA LEU A 128 7.38 3.36 6.06
C LEU A 128 8.19 4.66 5.96
N ALA A 129 8.37 5.38 7.06
CA ALA A 129 9.25 6.55 7.09
C ALA A 129 10.69 6.11 6.75
N PRO A 130 11.45 6.95 6.00
CA PRO A 130 12.84 6.68 5.67
C PRO A 130 13.73 6.51 6.90
#